data_AF-A0A455C2R6-F1
#
_entry.id   AF-A0A455C2R6-F1
#
_cell.length_a   1.000
_cell.length_b   1.000
_cell.length_c   1.000
_cell.angle_alpha   90.00
_cell.angle_beta   90.00
_cell.angle_gamma   90.00
#
_symmetry.space_group_name_H-M   'P 1'
#
loop_
_entity.id
_entity.type
_entity.pdbx_description
1 polymer ?
#
loop_
_entity_poly.entity_id
_entity_poly.type
_entity_poly.pdbx_seq_one_letter_code
_entity_poly.pdbx_strand_id
1 'polypeptide(L)'
;MVRLPVQCLLWGCFLTAVRPEPPTSCREDQYLTNSRCCNLCPPGQKLVSDCTEVTDTECLPCSKGEFLATSNREKYCHQHRYCNPNLGLQIQREGTSKTDTICTCDEGQHCTSHTCESCTPHSLCLPGFGVKQIATGVSDTICEPCSVGFFSNVSSAFEKCHPWTSCESKGLVEQHAGTNKTDVVCGESWRTGPGSRLGRPLKLNMFQAKLTFRDP
;
A
#
# COMPACT_ATOMS: atom_id res chain seq x y z
N MET A 1 -9.31 -66.14 65.92
CA MET A 1 -9.59 -67.53 65.50
C MET A 1 -10.25 -67.46 64.13
N VAL A 2 -9.55 -67.83 63.05
CA VAL A 2 -9.79 -69.05 62.22
C VAL A 2 -11.22 -68.99 61.62
N ARG A 3 -11.51 -68.82 60.31
CA ARG A 3 -10.94 -69.39 59.07
C ARG A 3 -11.28 -68.54 57.84
N LEU A 4 -10.34 -68.44 56.90
CA LEU A 4 -10.63 -68.31 55.47
C LEU A 4 -11.29 -69.60 54.95
N PRO A 5 -12.15 -69.51 53.91
CA PRO A 5 -12.20 -70.51 52.87
C PRO A 5 -11.66 -69.94 51.56
N VAL A 6 -10.63 -70.63 51.07
CA VAL A 6 -10.04 -70.54 49.74
C VAL A 6 -10.93 -71.31 48.78
N GLN A 7 -11.61 -70.63 47.85
CA GLN A 7 -12.16 -71.16 46.58
C GLN A 7 -12.96 -70.01 45.92
N CYS A 8 -12.86 -69.66 44.64
CA CYS A 8 -12.48 -70.40 43.45
C CYS A 8 -11.71 -69.47 42.50
N LEU A 9 -10.62 -69.99 41.95
CA LEU A 9 -10.07 -69.53 40.67
C LEU A 9 -11.14 -69.74 39.57
N LEU A 10 -11.12 -68.87 38.56
CA LEU A 10 -11.88 -68.92 37.30
C LEU A 10 -13.24 -68.21 37.28
N TRP A 11 -13.25 -66.92 36.99
CA TRP A 11 -14.01 -66.44 35.82
C TRP A 11 -13.57 -65.05 35.36
N GLY A 12 -13.03 -65.01 34.13
CA GLY A 12 -13.08 -63.88 33.22
C GLY A 12 -12.45 -62.58 33.69
N CYS A 13 -11.21 -62.32 33.25
CA CYS A 13 -10.83 -60.96 32.91
C CYS A 13 -11.87 -60.42 31.92
N PHE A 14 -12.82 -59.62 32.39
CA PHE A 14 -13.53 -58.66 31.55
C PHE A 14 -12.49 -57.65 31.09
N LEU A 15 -11.69 -58.04 30.10
CA LEU A 15 -11.06 -57.12 29.18
C LEU A 15 -12.23 -56.44 28.48
N THR A 16 -12.72 -55.35 29.07
CA THR A 16 -13.51 -54.39 28.31
C THR A 16 -12.65 -54.06 27.11
N ALA A 17 -13.05 -54.53 25.94
CA ALA A 17 -12.43 -54.09 24.70
C ALA A 17 -12.61 -52.58 24.68
N VAL A 18 -11.55 -51.85 25.02
CA VAL A 18 -11.45 -50.43 24.73
C VAL A 18 -11.43 -50.39 23.21
N ARG A 19 -12.63 -50.33 22.59
CA ARG A 19 -12.75 -49.94 21.20
C ARG A 19 -12.20 -48.52 21.15
N PRO A 20 -11.05 -48.27 20.49
CA PRO A 20 -10.67 -46.90 20.19
C PRO A 20 -11.83 -46.34 19.40
N GLU A 21 -12.46 -45.27 19.89
CA GLU A 21 -13.44 -44.58 19.06
C GLU A 21 -12.74 -44.22 17.75
N PRO A 22 -13.31 -44.56 16.59
CA PRO A 22 -12.75 -44.11 15.32
C PRO A 22 -12.65 -42.60 15.40
N PRO A 23 -11.51 -41.99 14.97
CA PRO A 23 -11.31 -40.56 15.11
C PRO A 23 -12.51 -39.85 14.47
N THR A 24 -13.36 -39.23 15.29
CA THR A 24 -14.62 -38.62 14.88
C THR A 24 -14.38 -37.33 14.08
N SER A 25 -13.11 -36.97 13.87
CA SER A 25 -12.66 -35.74 13.26
C SER A 25 -11.58 -36.05 12.22
N CYS A 26 -11.73 -35.48 11.04
CA CYS A 26 -10.73 -35.54 9.98
C CYS A 26 -9.56 -34.61 10.32
N ARG A 27 -8.43 -34.80 9.63
CA ARG A 27 -7.28 -33.90 9.74
C ARG A 27 -7.59 -32.53 9.14
N GLU A 28 -6.76 -31.54 9.44
CA GLU A 28 -6.94 -30.15 8.96
C GLU A 28 -6.93 -30.02 7.43
N ASP A 29 -6.19 -30.90 6.74
CA ASP A 29 -6.11 -31.00 5.28
C ASP A 29 -7.18 -31.91 4.66
N GLN A 30 -8.17 -32.32 5.46
CA GLN A 30 -9.22 -33.26 5.08
C GLN A 30 -10.62 -32.73 5.42
N TYR A 31 -11.62 -33.25 4.73
CA TYR A 31 -13.02 -32.95 4.98
C TYR A 31 -13.85 -34.23 5.12
N LEU A 32 -14.89 -34.17 5.94
CA LEU A 32 -15.81 -35.28 6.13
C LEU A 32 -16.88 -35.25 5.04
N THR A 33 -17.01 -36.33 4.29
CA THR A 33 -18.10 -36.57 3.33
C THR A 33 -18.44 -38.05 3.35
N ASN A 34 -19.73 -38.42 3.26
CA ASN A 34 -20.18 -39.82 3.31
C ASN A 34 -19.56 -40.66 4.46
N SER A 35 -19.43 -40.06 5.65
CA SER A 35 -18.83 -40.69 6.85
C SER A 35 -17.36 -41.13 6.70
N ARG A 36 -16.62 -40.51 5.78
CA ARG A 36 -15.18 -40.73 5.56
C ARG A 36 -14.43 -39.42 5.41
N CYS A 37 -13.14 -39.46 5.70
CA CYS A 37 -12.25 -38.32 5.53
C CYS A 37 -11.61 -38.35 4.14
N CYS A 38 -11.89 -37.32 3.35
CA CYS A 38 -11.33 -37.10 2.03
C CYS A 38 -10.31 -35.95 2.08
N ASN A 39 -9.28 -36.00 1.25
CA ASN A 39 -8.30 -34.91 1.16
C ASN A 39 -8.91 -33.69 0.47
N LEU A 40 -8.60 -32.49 0.97
CA LEU A 40 -8.97 -31.23 0.31
C LEU A 40 -8.19 -31.06 -1.00
N CYS A 41 -8.76 -30.31 -1.95
CA CYS A 41 -8.02 -29.89 -3.12
C CYS A 41 -6.97 -28.85 -2.75
N PRO A 42 -5.74 -28.93 -3.29
CA PRO A 42 -4.71 -27.95 -3.00
C PRO A 42 -5.04 -26.58 -3.61
N PRO A 43 -4.41 -25.49 -3.12
CA PRO A 43 -4.54 -24.16 -3.72
C PRO A 43 -4.31 -24.18 -5.23
N GLY A 44 -5.19 -23.47 -5.94
CA GLY A 44 -5.26 -23.38 -7.39
C GLY A 44 -5.89 -24.56 -8.10
N GLN A 45 -6.53 -25.46 -7.36
CA GLN A 45 -7.37 -26.52 -7.90
C GLN A 45 -8.76 -26.48 -7.27
N LYS A 46 -9.77 -26.79 -8.08
CA LYS A 46 -11.18 -26.94 -7.68
C LYS A 46 -11.56 -28.41 -7.61
N LEU A 47 -12.55 -28.72 -6.79
CA LEU A 47 -13.15 -30.03 -6.64
C LEU A 47 -14.00 -30.41 -7.86
N VAL A 48 -13.74 -31.57 -8.42
CA VAL A 48 -14.58 -32.18 -9.48
C VAL A 48 -15.49 -33.24 -8.91
N SER A 49 -14.92 -34.19 -8.16
CA SER A 49 -15.64 -35.28 -7.55
C SER A 49 -15.09 -35.60 -6.16
N ASP A 50 -16.01 -35.93 -5.24
CA ASP A 50 -15.66 -36.35 -3.88
C ASP A 50 -14.96 -37.71 -3.89
N CYS A 51 -14.13 -37.96 -2.87
CA CYS A 51 -13.51 -39.28 -2.74
C CYS A 51 -14.54 -40.38 -2.47
N THR A 52 -14.28 -41.58 -3.00
CA THR A 52 -15.10 -42.77 -2.81
C THR A 52 -14.39 -43.79 -1.94
N GLU A 53 -14.92 -45.01 -1.82
CA GLU A 53 -14.24 -46.11 -1.13
C GLU A 53 -12.88 -46.48 -1.71
N VAL A 54 -12.75 -46.32 -3.03
CA VAL A 54 -11.60 -46.81 -3.80
C VAL A 54 -10.87 -45.71 -4.56
N THR A 55 -11.43 -44.50 -4.64
CA THR A 55 -10.81 -43.35 -5.33
C THR A 55 -10.62 -42.17 -4.39
N ASP A 56 -9.50 -41.47 -4.56
CA ASP A 56 -9.23 -40.21 -3.87
C ASP A 56 -10.07 -39.06 -4.45
N THR A 57 -10.06 -37.93 -3.76
CA THR A 57 -10.68 -36.68 -4.21
C THR A 57 -10.11 -36.26 -5.56
N GLU A 58 -10.98 -35.96 -6.53
CA GLU A 58 -10.55 -35.48 -7.84
C GLU A 58 -10.54 -33.96 -7.89
N CYS A 59 -9.39 -33.41 -8.24
CA CYS A 59 -9.15 -31.96 -8.31
C CYS A 59 -8.63 -31.57 -9.69
N LEU A 60 -9.08 -30.42 -10.20
CA LEU A 60 -8.62 -29.86 -11.47
C LEU A 60 -8.10 -28.43 -11.29
N PRO A 61 -7.07 -28.03 -12.06
CA PRO A 61 -6.54 -26.67 -11.98
C PRO A 61 -7.59 -25.63 -12.37
N CYS A 62 -7.53 -24.46 -11.72
CA CYS A 62 -8.29 -23.29 -12.13
C CYS A 62 -7.89 -22.84 -13.55
N SER A 63 -8.86 -22.27 -14.28
CA SER A 63 -8.63 -21.78 -15.63
C SER A 63 -7.82 -20.47 -15.60
N LYS A 64 -7.35 -20.03 -16.77
CA LYS A 64 -6.72 -18.71 -16.89
C LYS A 64 -7.72 -17.62 -16.48
N GLY A 65 -7.31 -16.71 -15.60
CA GLY A 65 -8.18 -15.67 -15.05
C GLY A 65 -8.94 -16.08 -13.79
N GLU A 66 -8.66 -17.27 -13.24
CA GLU A 66 -9.30 -17.78 -12.04
C GLU A 66 -8.27 -18.24 -10.99
N PHE A 67 -8.67 -18.25 -9.71
CA PHE A 67 -7.83 -18.70 -8.61
C PHE A 67 -8.62 -19.31 -7.44
N LEU A 68 -7.90 -20.11 -6.62
CA LEU A 68 -8.32 -20.53 -5.29
C LEU A 68 -7.09 -20.50 -4.37
N ALA A 69 -7.13 -19.70 -3.30
CA ALA A 69 -5.93 -19.42 -2.50
C ALA A 69 -5.63 -20.46 -1.42
N THR A 70 -6.63 -21.22 -1.00
CA THR A 70 -6.55 -22.14 0.13
C THR A 70 -6.84 -23.57 -0.29
N SER A 71 -6.46 -24.52 0.57
CA SER A 71 -6.95 -25.89 0.45
C SER A 71 -8.46 -25.89 0.62
N ASN A 72 -9.18 -26.47 -0.34
CA ASN A 72 -10.61 -26.20 -0.51
C ASN A 72 -11.40 -27.44 -0.97
N ARG A 73 -12.72 -27.27 -1.01
CA ARG A 73 -13.70 -28.22 -1.58
C ARG A 73 -14.63 -27.53 -2.59
N GLU A 74 -14.16 -26.42 -3.17
CA GLU A 74 -14.98 -25.56 -4.01
C GLU A 74 -15.08 -26.14 -5.41
N LYS A 75 -16.29 -26.15 -5.99
CA LYS A 75 -16.52 -26.66 -7.35
C LYS A 75 -16.21 -25.65 -8.44
N TYR A 76 -16.01 -24.39 -8.06
CA TYR A 76 -15.76 -23.25 -8.95
C TYR A 76 -14.60 -22.43 -8.38
N CYS A 77 -13.75 -21.93 -9.25
CA CYS A 77 -12.69 -21.01 -8.84
C CYS A 77 -13.22 -19.58 -8.80
N HIS A 78 -12.57 -18.71 -8.04
CA HIS A 78 -12.88 -17.29 -8.05
C HIS A 78 -12.26 -16.60 -9.27
N GLN A 79 -12.95 -15.63 -9.84
CA GLN A 79 -12.37 -14.81 -10.91
C GLN A 79 -11.32 -13.87 -10.34
N HIS A 80 -10.25 -13.65 -11.10
CA HIS A 80 -9.28 -12.62 -10.77
C HIS A 80 -9.93 -11.26 -10.68
N ARG A 81 -9.50 -10.49 -9.70
CA ARG A 81 -9.87 -9.08 -9.56
C ARG A 81 -9.49 -8.31 -10.82
N TYR A 82 -10.46 -7.55 -11.32
CA TYR A 82 -10.25 -6.64 -12.43
C TYR A 82 -9.79 -5.27 -11.92
N CYS A 83 -8.61 -4.83 -12.34
CA CYS A 83 -8.12 -3.48 -12.06
C CYS A 83 -8.70 -2.53 -13.10
N ASN A 84 -9.79 -1.84 -12.74
CA ASN A 84 -10.50 -0.94 -13.65
C ASN A 84 -9.72 0.38 -13.85
N PRO A 85 -9.22 0.68 -15.06
CA PRO A 85 -8.45 1.91 -15.31
C PRO A 85 -9.28 3.18 -15.10
N ASN A 86 -10.61 3.11 -15.27
CA ASN A 86 -11.50 4.26 -15.04
C ASN A 86 -11.59 4.65 -13.55
N LEU A 87 -11.13 3.78 -12.65
CA LEU A 87 -11.03 4.05 -11.21
C LEU A 87 -9.59 4.39 -10.80
N GLY A 88 -8.68 4.61 -11.76
CA GLY A 88 -7.26 4.90 -11.53
C GLY A 88 -6.45 3.68 -11.07
N LEU A 89 -6.97 2.47 -11.25
CA LEU A 89 -6.32 1.23 -10.86
C LEU A 89 -5.50 0.64 -12.00
N GLN A 90 -4.29 0.19 -11.68
CA GLN A 90 -3.40 -0.57 -12.54
C GLN A 90 -2.97 -1.88 -11.87
N ILE A 91 -2.53 -2.84 -12.67
CA ILE A 91 -2.07 -4.15 -12.16
C ILE A 91 -0.69 -3.95 -11.53
N GLN A 92 -0.59 -4.17 -10.22
CA GLN A 92 0.69 -4.25 -9.52
C GLN A 92 1.31 -5.63 -9.67
N ARG A 93 0.48 -6.68 -9.56
CA ARG A 93 0.90 -8.06 -9.69
C ARG A 93 -0.22 -8.89 -10.32
N GLU A 94 0.14 -9.59 -11.39
CA GLU A 94 -0.74 -10.54 -12.07
C GLU A 94 -1.20 -11.66 -11.12
N GLY A 95 -2.46 -12.05 -11.26
CA GLY A 95 -3.02 -13.21 -10.57
C GLY A 95 -2.41 -14.52 -11.07
N THR A 96 -2.35 -15.50 -10.19
CA THR A 96 -1.97 -16.89 -10.52
C THR A 96 -3.15 -17.81 -10.23
N SER A 97 -3.04 -19.11 -10.51
CA SER A 97 -4.08 -20.06 -10.06
C SER A 97 -4.23 -20.10 -8.54
N LYS A 98 -3.23 -19.66 -7.78
CA LYS A 98 -3.22 -19.70 -6.30
C LYS A 98 -3.44 -18.34 -5.64
N THR A 99 -3.39 -17.25 -6.41
CA THR A 99 -3.41 -15.90 -5.85
C THR A 99 -4.21 -14.98 -6.73
N ASP A 100 -4.96 -14.08 -6.11
CA ASP A 100 -5.67 -13.03 -6.85
C ASP A 100 -4.70 -12.00 -7.47
N THR A 101 -5.21 -11.27 -8.45
CA THR A 101 -4.57 -10.08 -9.02
C THR A 101 -4.53 -8.98 -7.97
N ILE A 102 -3.38 -8.33 -7.82
CA ILE A 102 -3.23 -7.17 -6.94
C ILE A 102 -3.25 -5.90 -7.78
N CYS A 103 -4.17 -5.00 -7.44
CA CYS A 103 -4.28 -3.67 -8.03
C CYS A 103 -3.57 -2.62 -7.17
N THR A 104 -3.06 -1.58 -7.80
CA THR A 104 -2.51 -0.37 -7.16
C THR A 104 -2.98 0.86 -7.92
N CYS A 105 -2.83 2.03 -7.31
CA CYS A 105 -3.08 3.30 -7.98
C CYS A 105 -1.92 3.71 -8.89
N ASP A 106 -2.23 4.54 -9.89
CA ASP A 106 -1.23 5.25 -10.69
C ASP A 106 -0.40 6.23 -9.86
N GLU A 107 0.76 6.62 -10.38
CA GLU A 107 1.62 7.61 -9.73
C GLU A 107 0.85 8.93 -9.48
N GLY A 108 1.01 9.47 -8.25
CA GLY A 108 0.29 10.68 -7.83
C GLY A 108 -1.13 10.44 -7.32
N GLN A 109 -1.56 9.19 -7.16
CA GLN A 109 -2.85 8.80 -6.59
C GLN A 109 -2.69 7.81 -5.43
N HIS A 110 -3.65 7.81 -4.51
CA HIS A 110 -3.71 6.89 -3.37
C HIS A 110 -5.06 6.15 -3.33
N CYS A 111 -5.06 4.97 -2.71
CA CYS A 111 -6.28 4.18 -2.52
C CYS A 111 -7.20 4.89 -1.53
N THR A 112 -8.49 4.95 -1.88
CA THR A 112 -9.53 5.51 -1.00
C THR A 112 -9.81 4.65 0.24
N SER A 113 -9.47 3.36 0.18
CA SER A 113 -9.68 2.38 1.26
C SER A 113 -8.56 1.33 1.29
N HIS A 114 -8.52 0.53 2.35
CA HIS A 114 -7.59 -0.61 2.47
C HIS A 114 -7.79 -1.69 1.39
N THR A 115 -9.00 -1.83 0.85
CA THR A 115 -9.30 -2.76 -0.25
C THR A 115 -8.93 -2.19 -1.62
N CYS A 116 -8.54 -0.90 -1.68
CA CYS A 116 -8.16 -0.18 -2.89
C CYS A 116 -9.16 -0.32 -4.04
N GLU A 117 -10.44 -0.10 -3.76
CA GLU A 117 -11.51 -0.20 -4.76
C GLU A 117 -11.51 0.96 -5.76
N SER A 118 -10.96 2.11 -5.37
CA SER A 118 -10.77 3.26 -6.23
C SER A 118 -9.56 4.08 -5.80
N CYS A 119 -9.06 4.90 -6.72
CA CYS A 119 -7.94 5.80 -6.50
C CYS A 119 -8.40 7.25 -6.54
N THR A 120 -7.75 8.08 -5.73
CA THR A 120 -7.95 9.53 -5.73
C THR A 120 -6.60 10.23 -5.78
N PRO A 121 -6.49 11.40 -6.45
CA PRO A 121 -5.25 12.17 -6.49
C PRO A 121 -4.75 12.52 -5.09
N HIS A 122 -3.42 12.58 -4.93
CA HIS A 122 -2.81 13.12 -3.73
C HIS A 122 -3.20 14.58 -3.52
N SER A 123 -3.48 14.96 -2.28
CA SER A 123 -3.70 16.35 -1.91
C SER A 123 -2.45 17.20 -2.16
N LEU A 124 -2.66 18.37 -2.77
CA LEU A 124 -1.60 19.34 -3.03
C LEU A 124 -1.47 20.27 -1.82
N CYS A 125 -0.24 20.43 -1.33
CA CYS A 125 0.08 21.48 -0.36
C CYS A 125 0.22 22.80 -1.10
N LEU A 126 -0.63 23.77 -0.76
CA LEU A 126 -0.66 25.10 -1.36
C LEU A 126 0.55 25.95 -0.95
N PRO A 127 0.85 27.04 -1.69
CA PRO A 127 1.89 27.99 -1.29
C PRO A 127 1.69 28.47 0.15
N GLY A 128 2.77 28.46 0.94
CA GLY A 128 2.73 28.71 2.39
C GLY A 128 2.71 27.44 3.23
N PHE A 129 2.48 26.28 2.60
CA PHE A 129 2.49 24.96 3.21
C PHE A 129 3.46 24.05 2.46
N GLY A 130 4.04 23.10 3.17
CA GLY A 130 4.91 22.07 2.61
C GLY A 130 4.46 20.69 3.06
N VAL A 131 4.96 19.67 2.37
CA VAL A 131 4.64 18.27 2.66
C VAL A 131 5.35 17.83 3.93
N LYS A 132 4.55 17.46 4.94
CA LYS A 132 5.03 16.81 6.15
C LYS A 132 5.21 15.31 5.91
N GLN A 133 4.18 14.69 5.35
CA GLN A 133 4.15 13.28 4.98
C GLN A 133 3.65 13.14 3.55
N ILE A 134 4.44 12.49 2.71
CA ILE A 134 4.06 12.16 1.34
C ILE A 134 2.98 11.08 1.41
N ALA A 135 1.98 11.20 0.53
CA ALA A 135 1.00 10.14 0.36
C ALA A 135 1.66 8.77 0.12
N THR A 136 1.03 7.73 0.66
CA THR A 136 1.40 6.34 0.41
C THR A 136 0.28 5.67 -0.36
N GLY A 137 0.46 4.41 -0.76
CA GLY A 137 -0.59 3.66 -1.46
C GLY A 137 -1.96 3.69 -0.77
N VAL A 138 -2.05 3.95 0.54
CA VAL A 138 -3.32 3.98 1.31
C VAL A 138 -3.51 5.24 2.15
N SER A 139 -2.64 6.25 2.05
CA SER A 139 -2.73 7.47 2.86
C SER A 139 -2.49 8.70 2.01
N ASP A 140 -3.24 9.76 2.24
CA ASP A 140 -3.07 11.01 1.52
C ASP A 140 -1.84 11.82 2.00
N THR A 141 -1.47 12.84 1.24
CA THR A 141 -0.41 13.79 1.57
C THR A 141 -0.87 14.67 2.73
N ILE A 142 -0.03 14.79 3.75
CA ILE A 142 -0.27 15.66 4.90
C ILE A 142 0.56 16.93 4.75
N CYS A 143 -0.12 18.08 4.74
CA CYS A 143 0.49 19.39 4.64
C CYS A 143 0.68 20.04 6.00
N GLU A 144 1.76 20.81 6.15
CA GLU A 144 2.02 21.64 7.32
C GLU A 144 2.44 23.06 6.92
N PRO A 145 2.12 24.08 7.73
CA PRO A 145 2.52 25.45 7.43
C PRO A 145 4.04 25.61 7.52
N CYS A 146 4.62 26.38 6.61
CA CYS A 146 6.05 26.67 6.65
C CYS A 146 6.40 27.53 7.86
N SER A 147 7.34 27.06 8.67
CA SER A 147 7.87 27.78 9.83
C SER A 147 8.72 28.97 9.41
N VAL A 148 8.94 29.92 10.32
CA VAL A 148 9.82 31.07 10.07
C VAL A 148 11.21 30.59 9.63
N GLY A 149 11.77 31.22 8.61
CA GLY A 149 13.00 30.77 7.96
C GLY A 149 12.79 29.81 6.80
N PHE A 150 11.55 29.44 6.48
CA PHE A 150 11.20 28.57 5.37
C PHE A 150 10.04 29.12 4.53
N PHE A 151 9.96 28.70 3.26
CA PHE A 151 8.90 29.07 2.34
C PHE A 151 8.52 27.93 1.39
N SER A 152 7.33 28.04 0.80
CA SER A 152 6.87 27.23 -0.34
C SER A 152 6.06 28.12 -1.27
N ASN A 153 6.50 28.27 -2.53
CA ASN A 153 5.87 29.14 -3.53
C ASN A 153 5.05 28.38 -4.58
N VAL A 154 4.98 27.06 -4.49
CA VAL A 154 4.28 26.19 -5.45
C VAL A 154 3.18 25.38 -4.74
N SER A 155 2.24 24.87 -5.53
CA SER A 155 1.30 23.84 -5.09
C SER A 155 1.88 22.47 -5.43
N SER A 156 2.21 21.66 -4.43
CA SER A 156 2.85 20.35 -4.66
C SER A 156 2.40 19.28 -3.66
N ALA A 157 2.28 18.02 -4.13
CA ALA A 157 2.01 16.86 -3.30
C ALA A 157 3.27 16.22 -2.71
N PHE A 158 4.47 16.68 -3.09
CA PHE A 158 5.75 16.08 -2.67
C PHE A 158 6.78 17.08 -2.13
N GLU A 159 6.69 18.37 -2.47
CA GLU A 159 7.66 19.38 -2.02
C GLU A 159 7.46 19.79 -0.56
N LYS A 160 8.56 19.79 0.19
CA LYS A 160 8.61 20.30 1.56
C LYS A 160 8.86 21.81 1.54
N CYS A 161 8.68 22.46 2.69
CA CYS A 161 9.12 23.84 2.84
C CYS A 161 10.64 23.95 2.65
N HIS A 162 11.07 24.91 1.82
CA HIS A 162 12.47 25.18 1.55
C HIS A 162 13.00 26.28 2.48
N PRO A 163 14.24 26.19 2.97
CA PRO A 163 14.82 27.26 3.78
C PRO A 163 14.99 28.53 2.94
N TRP A 164 14.87 29.68 3.59
CA TRP A 164 15.18 30.96 2.95
C TRP A 164 16.63 31.03 2.50
N THR A 165 16.86 31.70 1.38
CA THR A 165 18.20 32.01 0.89
C THR A 165 18.94 32.89 1.89
N SER A 166 20.13 32.47 2.31
CA SER A 166 21.03 33.30 3.11
C SER A 166 21.77 34.31 2.21
N CYS A 167 21.39 35.59 2.26
CA CYS A 167 22.07 36.63 1.48
C CYS A 167 23.54 36.83 1.89
N GLU A 168 23.84 36.71 3.19
CA GLU A 168 25.19 36.84 3.72
C GLU A 168 26.15 35.80 3.12
N SER A 169 25.67 34.57 2.92
CA SER A 169 26.45 33.51 2.26
C SER A 169 26.84 33.84 0.82
N LYS A 170 26.11 34.76 0.18
CA LYS A 170 26.36 35.26 -1.18
C LYS A 170 27.06 36.62 -1.20
N GLY A 171 27.47 37.16 -0.04
CA GLY A 171 28.06 38.51 0.07
C GLY A 171 27.07 39.64 -0.25
N LEU A 172 25.77 39.36 -0.17
CA LEU A 172 24.70 40.31 -0.44
C LEU A 172 23.99 40.71 0.85
N VAL A 173 23.20 41.79 0.77
CA VAL A 173 22.34 42.24 1.87
C VAL A 173 20.89 41.90 1.54
N GLU A 174 20.14 41.53 2.57
CA GLU A 174 18.70 41.34 2.47
C GLU A 174 18.01 42.67 2.11
N GLN A 175 17.30 42.68 0.99
CA GLN A 175 16.51 43.82 0.52
C GLN A 175 15.05 43.68 0.94
N HIS A 176 14.52 42.45 0.85
CA HIS A 176 13.17 42.13 1.30
C HIS A 176 13.18 40.81 2.06
N ALA A 177 12.53 40.83 3.23
CA ALA A 177 12.34 39.65 4.05
C ALA A 177 11.53 38.57 3.33
N GLY A 178 11.91 37.32 3.57
CA GLY A 178 11.16 36.16 3.14
C GLY A 178 9.82 36.06 3.88
N THR A 179 8.88 35.35 3.27
CA THR A 179 7.61 34.97 3.90
C THR A 179 7.49 33.45 3.89
N ASN A 180 6.39 32.90 4.43
CA ASN A 180 6.10 31.48 4.26
C ASN A 180 5.82 31.08 2.79
N LYS A 181 5.60 32.05 1.89
CA LYS A 181 5.29 31.84 0.47
C LYS A 181 6.41 32.25 -0.48
N THR A 182 7.30 33.13 -0.06
CA THR A 182 8.31 33.75 -0.93
C THR A 182 9.66 33.72 -0.26
N ASP A 183 10.71 33.53 -1.06
CA ASP A 183 12.08 33.59 -0.58
C ASP A 183 12.50 35.02 -0.22
N VAL A 184 13.61 35.14 0.51
CA VAL A 184 14.33 36.38 0.76
C VAL A 184 14.90 36.94 -0.54
N VAL A 185 14.75 38.24 -0.76
CA VAL A 185 15.35 38.94 -1.91
C VAL A 185 16.66 39.56 -1.49
N CYS A 186 17.75 39.13 -2.12
CA CYS A 186 19.09 39.65 -1.87
C CYS A 186 19.50 40.70 -2.91
N GLY A 187 20.27 41.70 -2.50
CA GLY A 187 20.86 42.69 -3.40
C GLY A 187 22.17 43.27 -2.87
N GLU A 188 22.87 44.02 -3.71
CA GLU A 188 24.10 44.69 -3.29
C GLU A 188 23.79 45.73 -2.20
N SER A 189 24.71 45.85 -1.24
CA SER A 189 24.65 46.96 -0.30
C SER A 189 25.03 48.22 -1.06
N TRP A 190 24.08 49.13 -1.29
CA TRP A 190 24.40 50.50 -1.67
C TRP A 190 24.96 51.22 -0.43
N ARG A 191 26.17 50.84 -0.01
CA ARG A 191 26.95 51.66 0.91
C ARG A 191 27.35 52.89 0.11
N THR A 192 26.53 53.94 0.20
CA THR A 192 26.97 55.31 -0.07
C THR A 192 27.96 55.70 1.02
N GLY A 193 29.15 55.10 0.99
CA GLY A 193 30.29 55.54 1.78
C GLY A 193 30.89 56.78 1.11
N PRO A 194 31.27 57.81 1.88
CA PRO A 194 31.91 59.00 1.33
C PRO A 194 33.32 58.64 0.87
N GLY A 195 33.49 58.18 -0.38
CA GLY A 195 34.84 57.90 -0.91
C GLY A 195 34.97 57.06 -2.18
N SER A 196 33.92 56.42 -2.70
CA SER A 196 34.05 55.65 -3.94
C SER A 196 33.82 56.55 -5.17
N ARG A 197 34.91 56.77 -5.92
CA ARG A 197 34.94 57.41 -7.24
C ARG A 197 33.82 56.85 -8.12
N LEU A 198 33.12 57.73 -8.83
CA LEU A 198 32.15 57.39 -9.86
C LEU A 198 32.70 56.28 -10.78
N GLY A 199 32.24 55.06 -10.57
CA GLY A 199 32.23 54.02 -11.59
C GLY A 199 31.22 54.41 -12.65
N ARG A 200 31.67 54.47 -13.90
CA ARG A 200 30.93 54.86 -15.11
C ARG A 200 29.48 54.37 -15.14
N PRO A 201 28.55 55.15 -15.75
CA PRO A 201 27.21 54.64 -16.02
C PRO A 201 27.32 53.43 -16.95
N LEU A 202 26.85 52.28 -16.49
CA LEU A 202 26.51 51.18 -17.37
C LEU A 202 25.42 51.70 -18.31
N LYS A 203 25.76 51.79 -19.59
CA LYS A 203 24.81 52.10 -20.66
C LYS A 203 23.61 51.17 -20.52
N LEU A 204 22.46 51.75 -20.22
CA LEU A 204 21.16 51.12 -20.29
C LEU A 204 20.91 50.79 -21.78
N ASN A 205 21.22 49.58 -22.21
CA ASN A 205 20.71 49.09 -23.49
C ASN A 205 19.22 48.82 -23.30
N MET A 206 18.38 49.75 -23.75
CA MET A 206 16.97 49.52 -24.02
C MET A 206 16.84 48.42 -25.09
N PHE A 207 16.71 47.17 -24.68
CA PHE A 207 16.03 46.18 -25.51
C PHE A 207 14.53 46.41 -25.35
N GLN A 208 13.93 47.03 -26.37
CA GLN A 208 12.49 47.12 -26.53
C GLN A 208 11.92 45.69 -26.66
N ALA A 209 11.30 45.18 -25.59
CA ALA A 209 10.34 44.09 -25.72
C ALA A 209 8.99 44.70 -26.16
N LYS A 210 8.71 44.65 -27.46
CA LYS A 210 7.37 44.92 -28.01
C LYS A 210 6.40 43.88 -27.43
N LEU A 211 5.58 44.30 -26.46
CA LEU A 211 4.34 43.64 -26.11
C LEU A 211 3.29 44.08 -27.15
N THR A 212 3.03 43.23 -28.15
CA THR A 212 1.81 43.31 -28.93
C THR A 212 0.69 42.67 -28.13
N PHE A 213 -0.16 43.50 -27.53
CA PHE A 213 -1.48 43.12 -27.07
C PHE A 213 -2.32 42.70 -28.28
N ARG A 214 -2.83 41.47 -28.26
CA ARG A 214 -3.93 41.04 -29.10
C ARG A 214 -4.77 40.10 -28.26
N ASP A 215 -5.97 40.55 -27.91
CA ASP A 215 -7.18 39.75 -27.64
C ASP A 215 -8.35 40.74 -27.48
N PRO A 216 -9.61 40.34 -27.72
CA PRO A 216 -10.09 39.06 -28.26
C PRO A 216 -10.54 39.13 -29.74
#